data_AF-A0A090LEK3-F1
#
_entry.id   AF-A0A090LEK3-F1
#
_cell.length_a   1.000
_cell.length_b   1.000
_cell.length_c   1.000
_cell.angle_alpha   90.00
_cell.angle_beta   90.00
_cell.angle_gamma   90.00
#
_symmetry.space_group_name_H-M   'P 1'
#
loop_
_entity.id
_entity.type
_entity.pdbx_description
1 polymer ?
#
loop_
_entity_poly.entity_id
_entity_poly.type
_entity_poly.pdbx_seq_one_letter_code
_entity_poly.pdbx_strand_id
1 'polypeptide(L)'
;MSEECDHIQLNTFQLLFIDTVNQKDSLKVAGTLLLNTSKKMLQDTREFPCIECLKCVSSILLDFNNLKPLPKSIFKEQEWSRELGKVLERIMKTKNIEYNYITLAFNIIPQLFYLTDDLWLQGNDTFFILIISLCEVRFRMILGDYDKINIKDVDDVCDIIEFVVKEIENGNYMDSLATKLSFLIQKSISFLCEWIHEIYIEKLTINQKVEERIYMLIIEFFSIGGCEMINTTILKDTIEALQSISLRYLRENFAKGRSLVCVLTNSSSFPDSTLKFLLEYITFSLDNGYNNALEDLYLILNEFKDRCDFYDTASLQELKRLSEKINNDKIKEIVEKL
;
A
#
# COMPACT_ATOMS: atom_id res chain seq x y z
N MET A 1 -7.80 40.98 22.33
CA MET A 1 -6.69 40.77 21.38
C MET A 1 -6.90 39.39 20.82
N SER A 2 -7.25 39.27 19.53
CA SER A 2 -7.37 37.95 18.89
C SER A 2 -5.99 37.32 18.91
N GLU A 3 -5.82 36.21 19.62
CA GLU A 3 -4.63 35.38 19.44
C GLU A 3 -4.56 35.02 17.95
N GLU A 4 -3.55 35.50 17.23
CA GLU A 4 -3.33 35.10 15.84
C GLU A 4 -3.25 33.55 15.81
N CYS A 5 -4.04 32.90 14.92
CA CYS A 5 -3.94 31.44 14.75
C CYS A 5 -2.49 31.13 14.32
N ASP A 6 -1.87 30.09 14.90
CA ASP A 6 -0.43 29.80 14.77
C ASP A 6 0.04 29.51 13.33
N HIS A 7 -0.88 29.39 12.36
CA HIS A 7 -0.59 29.18 10.94
C HIS A 7 0.37 30.22 10.35
N ILE A 8 0.34 31.47 10.82
CA ILE A 8 1.30 32.50 10.37
C ILE A 8 2.72 32.15 10.79
N GLN A 9 2.91 31.66 12.01
CA GLN A 9 4.22 31.25 12.53
C GLN A 9 4.73 29.99 11.83
N LEU A 10 3.86 29.01 11.57
CA LEU A 10 4.21 27.79 10.84
C LEU A 10 4.60 28.10 9.38
N ASN A 11 3.82 28.92 8.67
CA ASN A 11 4.15 29.35 7.31
C ASN A 11 5.46 30.13 7.25
N THR A 12 5.69 31.02 8.22
CA THR A 12 6.95 31.79 8.33
C THR A 12 8.14 30.85 8.56
N PHE A 13 7.96 29.82 9.39
CA PHE A 13 8.99 28.81 9.61
C PHE A 13 9.30 28.01 8.34
N GLN A 14 8.30 27.55 7.60
CA GLN A 14 8.51 26.79 6.35
C GLN A 14 9.32 27.59 5.32
N LEU A 15 9.03 28.88 5.17
CA LEU A 15 9.76 29.77 4.26
C LEU A 15 11.24 29.92 4.66
N LEU A 16 11.55 29.85 5.97
CA LEU A 16 12.92 29.97 6.50
C LEU A 16 13.66 28.62 6.57
N PHE A 17 12.94 27.51 6.65
CA PHE A 17 13.49 26.16 6.75
C PHE A 17 14.27 25.75 5.49
N ILE A 18 13.84 26.24 4.32
CA ILE A 18 14.44 25.97 3.00
C ILE A 18 15.87 26.58 2.87
N ASP A 19 16.28 27.51 3.74
CA ASP A 19 17.49 28.34 3.54
C ASP A 19 18.61 28.13 4.59
N THR A 20 18.55 27.05 5.40
CA THR A 20 19.46 26.90 6.55
C THR A 20 20.56 25.85 6.36
N VAL A 21 21.81 26.31 6.50
CA VAL A 21 23.07 25.52 6.47
C VAL A 21 23.19 24.52 7.64
N ASN A 22 22.30 24.58 8.65
CA ASN A 22 22.37 23.77 9.87
C ASN A 22 21.05 23.03 10.16
N GLN A 23 20.86 21.90 9.49
CA GLN A 23 19.63 21.10 9.50
C GLN A 23 19.17 20.65 10.90
N LYS A 24 20.09 20.38 11.83
CA LYS A 24 19.77 19.86 13.16
C LYS A 24 19.04 20.89 14.05
N ASP A 25 19.50 22.14 14.00
CA ASP A 25 18.87 23.22 14.77
C ASP A 25 17.50 23.57 14.18
N SER A 26 17.39 23.57 12.85
CA SER A 26 16.12 23.78 12.14
C SER A 26 15.08 22.71 12.50
N LEU A 27 15.47 21.44 12.61
CA LEU A 27 14.58 20.35 13.05
C LEU A 27 14.10 20.54 14.50
N LYS A 28 14.96 21.03 15.39
CA LYS A 28 14.58 21.31 16.78
C LYS A 28 13.56 22.44 16.88
N VAL A 29 13.76 23.51 16.09
CA VAL A 29 12.79 24.61 15.99
C VAL A 29 11.46 24.10 15.43
N ALA A 30 11.51 23.33 14.35
CA ALA A 30 10.33 22.74 13.74
C ALA A 30 9.54 21.86 14.73
N GLY A 31 10.24 20.97 15.46
CA GLY A 31 9.62 20.12 16.46
C GLY A 31 8.98 20.90 17.60
N THR A 32 9.59 22.02 18.02
CA THR A 32 9.02 22.92 19.04
C THR A 32 7.74 23.60 18.53
N LEU A 33 7.74 24.06 17.27
CA LEU A 33 6.56 24.67 16.65
C LEU A 33 5.43 23.66 16.51
N LEU A 34 5.71 22.47 15.97
CA LEU A 34 4.73 21.38 15.85
C LEU A 34 4.14 21.01 17.21
N LEU A 35 4.96 20.94 18.26
CA LEU A 35 4.52 20.65 19.62
C LEU A 35 3.55 21.74 20.14
N ASN A 36 3.95 23.01 20.04
CA ASN A 36 3.16 24.13 20.55
C ASN A 36 1.83 24.27 19.81
N THR A 37 1.85 24.17 18.48
CA THR A 37 0.63 24.19 17.66
C THR A 37 -0.30 23.03 18.02
N SER A 38 0.24 21.81 18.14
CA SER A 38 -0.58 20.64 18.49
C SER A 38 -1.21 20.81 19.88
N LYS A 39 -0.45 21.30 20.86
CA LYS A 39 -0.97 21.61 22.21
C LYS A 39 -2.08 22.67 22.16
N LYS A 40 -1.93 23.73 21.36
CA LYS A 40 -2.96 24.78 21.20
C LYS A 40 -4.23 24.22 20.56
N MET A 41 -4.12 23.38 19.53
CA MET A 41 -5.27 22.70 18.90
C MET A 41 -6.04 21.78 19.87
N LEU A 42 -5.37 21.27 20.91
CA LEU A 42 -5.98 20.43 21.93
C LEU A 42 -6.61 21.23 23.08
N GLN A 43 -6.18 22.47 23.32
CA GLN A 43 -6.69 23.30 24.41
C GLN A 43 -8.14 23.73 24.21
N ASP A 44 -8.51 24.14 22.99
CA ASP A 44 -9.90 24.47 22.68
C ASP A 44 -10.67 23.23 22.21
N THR A 45 -11.35 22.59 23.16
CA THR A 45 -12.17 21.41 22.89
C THR A 45 -13.55 21.73 22.31
N ARG A 46 -13.94 23.01 22.26
CA ARG A 46 -15.26 23.45 21.77
C ARG A 46 -15.28 23.67 20.26
N GLU A 47 -14.14 24.01 19.68
CA GLU A 47 -13.99 24.26 18.24
C GLU A 47 -13.11 23.20 17.57
N PHE A 48 -13.33 22.94 16.28
CA PHE A 48 -12.43 22.06 15.53
C PHE A 48 -11.03 22.68 15.41
N PRO A 49 -9.97 21.85 15.30
CA PRO A 49 -8.61 22.36 15.09
C PRO A 49 -8.52 23.30 13.88
N CYS A 50 -7.77 24.41 13.98
CA CYS A 50 -7.57 25.39 12.90
C CYS A 50 -7.08 24.65 11.61
N ILE A 51 -7.90 24.59 10.56
CA ILE A 51 -7.61 23.81 9.34
C ILE A 51 -6.34 24.29 8.63
N GLU A 52 -6.08 25.59 8.64
CA GLU A 52 -4.87 26.17 8.04
C GLU A 52 -3.61 25.72 8.78
N CYS A 53 -3.67 25.56 10.11
CA CYS A 53 -2.55 24.97 10.84
C CYS A 53 -2.35 23.51 10.47
N LEU A 54 -3.41 22.71 10.25
CA LEU A 54 -3.27 21.32 9.80
C LEU A 54 -2.61 21.22 8.41
N LYS A 55 -2.95 22.13 7.50
CA LYS A 55 -2.28 22.24 6.19
C LYS A 55 -0.79 22.56 6.34
N CYS A 56 -0.44 23.51 7.21
CA CYS A 56 0.96 23.85 7.50
C CYS A 56 1.70 22.65 8.10
N VAL A 57 1.08 21.94 9.04
CA VAL A 57 1.65 20.72 9.65
C VAL A 57 1.90 19.65 8.59
N SER A 58 0.90 19.33 7.75
CA SER A 58 1.05 18.38 6.64
C SER A 58 2.23 18.77 5.73
N SER A 59 2.36 20.05 5.39
CA SER A 59 3.45 20.50 4.52
C SER A 59 4.83 20.43 5.20
N ILE A 60 4.94 20.76 6.50
CA ILE A 60 6.21 20.64 7.26
C ILE A 60 6.67 19.18 7.33
N LEU A 61 5.74 18.26 7.59
CA LEU A 61 6.04 16.84 7.67
C LEU A 61 6.49 16.28 6.30
N LEU A 62 5.92 16.79 5.21
CA LEU A 62 6.33 16.41 3.86
C LEU A 62 7.75 16.88 3.57
N ASP A 63 8.10 18.10 4.01
CA ASP A 63 9.46 18.62 3.90
C ASP A 63 10.46 17.74 4.65
N PHE A 64 10.12 17.24 5.84
CA PHE A 64 10.97 16.29 6.57
C PHE A 64 11.21 14.99 5.80
N ASN A 65 10.17 14.45 5.14
CA ASN A 65 10.30 13.22 4.35
C ASN A 65 11.23 13.39 3.14
N ASN A 66 11.32 14.61 2.61
CA ASN A 66 12.16 14.94 1.46
C ASN A 66 13.62 15.24 1.83
N LEU A 67 13.90 15.55 3.09
CA LEU A 67 15.26 15.74 3.60
C LEU A 67 15.98 14.40 3.77
N LYS A 68 16.54 13.87 2.67
CA LYS A 68 17.45 12.71 2.69
C LYS A 68 18.91 13.18 2.66
N PRO A 69 19.83 12.64 3.47
CA PRO A 69 19.65 11.57 4.47
C PRO A 69 19.49 12.10 5.91
N LEU A 70 18.27 12.13 6.47
CA LEU A 70 18.07 12.36 7.90
C LEU A 70 17.90 11.04 8.68
N PRO A 71 18.61 10.85 9.82
CA PRO A 71 18.35 9.73 10.70
C PRO A 71 16.94 9.83 11.31
N LYS A 72 16.08 8.84 11.03
CA LYS A 72 14.71 8.77 11.58
C LYS A 72 14.67 8.78 13.12
N SER A 73 15.75 8.35 13.78
CA SER A 73 15.87 8.37 15.25
C SER A 73 15.65 9.75 15.86
N ILE A 74 15.95 10.83 15.14
CA ILE A 74 15.77 12.21 15.61
C ILE A 74 14.30 12.50 15.92
N PHE A 75 13.36 11.92 15.16
CA PHE A 75 11.93 12.16 15.31
C PHE A 75 11.29 11.26 16.38
N LYS A 76 11.83 10.07 16.63
CA LYS A 76 11.29 9.10 17.61
C LYS A 76 11.31 9.62 19.05
N GLU A 77 12.24 10.51 19.38
CA GLU A 77 12.39 11.10 20.71
C GLU A 77 11.53 12.35 20.94
N GLN A 78 10.86 12.85 19.91
CA GLN A 78 10.14 14.13 19.98
C GLN A 78 8.70 13.96 20.49
N GLU A 79 8.28 14.89 21.34
CA GLU A 79 6.94 14.88 21.94
C GLU A 79 5.84 15.30 20.94
N TRP A 80 6.18 16.07 19.89
CA TRP A 80 5.19 16.66 18.98
C TRP A 80 4.34 15.62 18.24
N SER A 81 4.91 14.46 17.91
CA SER A 81 4.20 13.41 17.17
C SER A 81 3.05 12.83 18.00
N ARG A 82 3.24 12.70 19.30
CA ARG A 82 2.24 12.22 20.26
C ARG A 82 1.09 13.20 20.42
N GLU A 83 1.40 14.50 20.55
CA GLU A 83 0.36 15.53 20.64
C GLU A 83 -0.41 15.68 19.33
N LEU A 84 0.27 15.59 18.18
CA LEU A 84 -0.39 15.56 16.88
C LEU A 84 -1.28 14.30 16.74
N GLY A 85 -0.85 13.15 17.26
CA GLY A 85 -1.65 11.94 17.32
C GLY A 85 -2.99 12.13 18.02
N LYS A 86 -3.01 12.85 19.16
CA LYS A 86 -4.24 13.20 19.88
C LYS A 86 -5.14 14.15 19.08
N VAL A 87 -4.55 15.08 18.32
CA VAL A 87 -5.32 15.97 17.43
C VAL A 87 -6.02 15.14 16.34
N LEU A 88 -5.30 14.23 15.69
CA LEU A 88 -5.84 13.33 14.68
C LEU A 88 -6.93 12.42 15.27
N GLU A 89 -6.71 11.88 16.47
CA GLU A 89 -7.70 11.06 17.17
C GLU A 89 -9.00 11.82 17.40
N ARG A 90 -8.91 13.07 17.88
CA ARG A 90 -10.07 13.94 18.09
C ARG A 90 -10.82 14.20 16.79
N ILE A 91 -10.12 14.51 15.71
CA ILE A 91 -10.68 14.73 14.37
C ILE A 91 -11.42 13.47 13.92
N MET A 92 -10.74 12.32 13.91
CA MET A 92 -11.24 11.07 13.33
C MET A 92 -12.38 10.43 14.12
N LYS A 93 -12.47 10.69 15.44
CA LYS A 93 -13.60 10.25 16.27
C LYS A 93 -14.85 11.13 16.12
N THR A 94 -14.75 12.27 15.47
CA THR A 94 -15.87 13.20 15.35
C THR A 94 -16.84 12.77 14.25
N LYS A 95 -18.13 12.63 14.62
CA LYS A 95 -19.20 12.29 13.67
C LYS A 95 -19.46 13.45 12.71
N ASN A 96 -19.82 13.13 11.47
CA ASN A 96 -20.17 14.10 10.42
C ASN A 96 -19.09 15.17 10.17
N ILE A 97 -17.82 14.78 10.32
CA ILE A 97 -16.71 15.67 10.06
C ILE A 97 -16.61 16.02 8.56
N GLU A 98 -16.24 17.26 8.27
CA GLU A 98 -16.07 17.75 6.91
C GLU A 98 -14.95 17.00 6.17
N TYR A 99 -15.17 16.72 4.88
CA TYR A 99 -14.26 15.94 4.03
C TYR A 99 -12.82 16.48 4.01
N ASN A 100 -12.64 17.80 4.11
CA ASN A 100 -11.32 18.43 4.10
C ASN A 100 -10.47 18.00 5.31
N TYR A 101 -11.07 17.84 6.49
CA TYR A 101 -10.35 17.34 7.67
C TYR A 101 -9.98 15.87 7.54
N ILE A 102 -10.87 15.05 6.97
CA ILE A 102 -10.57 13.63 6.72
C ILE A 102 -9.39 13.52 5.76
N THR A 103 -9.41 14.28 4.67
CA THR A 103 -8.34 14.27 3.66
C THR A 103 -7.01 14.71 4.28
N LEU A 104 -7.00 15.77 5.07
CA LEU A 104 -5.78 16.20 5.79
C LEU A 104 -5.30 15.16 6.81
N ALA A 105 -6.20 14.51 7.55
CA ALA A 105 -5.82 13.46 8.48
C ALA A 105 -5.15 12.28 7.75
N PHE A 106 -5.77 11.80 6.66
CA PHE A 106 -5.20 10.73 5.84
C PHE A 106 -3.91 11.12 5.13
N ASN A 107 -3.68 12.41 4.88
CA ASN A 107 -2.40 12.89 4.38
C ASN A 107 -1.30 12.94 5.44
N ILE A 108 -1.64 13.23 6.71
CA ILE A 108 -0.68 13.36 7.82
C ILE A 108 -0.28 11.98 8.38
N ILE A 109 -1.23 11.06 8.51
CA ILE A 109 -1.01 9.72 9.11
C ILE A 109 0.16 8.93 8.47
N PRO A 110 0.24 8.75 7.13
CA PRO A 110 1.34 8.00 6.52
C PRO A 110 2.69 8.67 6.77
N GLN A 111 2.73 10.01 6.87
CA GLN A 111 3.94 10.74 7.21
C GLN A 111 4.39 10.49 8.65
N LEU A 112 3.43 10.38 9.59
CA LEU A 112 3.72 10.00 10.97
C LEU A 112 4.26 8.57 11.07
N PHE A 113 3.66 7.62 10.33
CA PHE A 113 4.19 6.25 10.23
C PHE A 113 5.61 6.26 9.65
N TYR A 114 5.86 7.02 8.59
CA TYR A 114 7.20 7.09 8.01
C TYR A 114 8.25 7.67 8.96
N LEU A 115 7.93 8.76 9.67
CA LEU A 115 8.87 9.49 10.51
C LEU A 115 9.09 8.85 11.88
N THR A 116 8.04 8.28 12.47
CA THR A 116 8.02 7.87 13.88
C THR A 116 7.54 6.43 14.12
N ASP A 117 7.29 5.66 13.06
CA ASP A 117 6.61 4.37 13.10
C ASP A 117 5.26 4.51 13.82
N ASP A 118 4.88 3.58 14.69
CA ASP A 118 3.61 3.61 15.44
C ASP A 118 3.71 4.34 16.79
N LEU A 119 4.89 4.87 17.16
CA LEU A 119 5.15 5.47 18.47
C LEU A 119 4.24 6.66 18.80
N TRP A 120 3.75 7.37 17.78
CA TRP A 120 2.83 8.49 17.91
C TRP A 120 1.43 8.08 18.39
N LEU A 121 1.06 6.80 18.26
CA LEU A 121 -0.21 6.25 18.75
C LEU A 121 -0.21 6.02 20.26
N GLN A 122 0.96 6.00 20.92
CA GLN A 122 1.10 5.79 22.37
C GLN A 122 0.42 4.52 22.90
N GLY A 123 0.35 3.45 22.10
CA GLY A 123 -0.35 2.21 22.47
C GLY A 123 -1.89 2.32 22.46
N ASN A 124 -2.45 3.33 21.78
CA ASN A 124 -3.89 3.48 21.61
C ASN A 124 -4.41 2.57 20.49
N ASP A 125 -4.51 1.27 20.78
CA ASP A 125 -4.98 0.26 19.83
C ASP A 125 -6.38 0.56 19.28
N THR A 126 -7.24 1.19 20.10
CA THR A 126 -8.61 1.54 19.67
C THR A 126 -8.58 2.58 18.56
N PHE A 127 -7.72 3.59 18.68
CA PHE A 127 -7.56 4.59 17.63
C PHE A 127 -6.85 4.00 16.40
N PHE A 128 -5.86 3.13 16.60
CA PHE A 128 -5.19 2.47 15.48
C PHE A 128 -6.15 1.62 14.66
N ILE A 129 -6.97 0.80 15.32
CA ILE A 129 -8.04 0.01 14.69
C ILE A 129 -9.02 0.92 13.93
N LEU A 130 -9.35 2.10 14.45
CA LEU A 130 -10.20 3.06 13.76
C LEU A 130 -9.58 3.56 12.45
N ILE A 131 -8.29 3.92 12.46
CA ILE A 131 -7.56 4.37 11.25
C ILE A 131 -7.65 3.31 10.16
N ILE A 132 -7.33 2.05 10.50
CA ILE A 132 -7.31 0.96 9.52
C ILE A 132 -8.72 0.62 9.04
N SER A 133 -9.73 0.69 9.94
CA SER A 133 -11.14 0.52 9.54
C SER A 133 -11.60 1.58 8.54
N LEU A 134 -11.09 2.81 8.66
CA LEU A 134 -11.47 3.91 7.77
C LEU A 134 -10.75 3.86 6.41
N CYS A 135 -9.68 3.08 6.25
CA CYS A 135 -8.98 2.93 4.97
C CYS A 135 -9.89 2.35 3.88
N GLU A 136 -10.70 1.33 4.21
CA GLU A 136 -11.69 0.75 3.29
C GLU A 136 -12.73 1.80 2.84
N VAL A 137 -13.25 2.58 3.79
CA VAL A 137 -14.18 3.68 3.48
C VAL A 137 -13.51 4.73 2.58
N ARG A 138 -12.26 5.09 2.85
CA ARG A 138 -11.52 6.04 2.01
C ARG A 138 -11.29 5.51 0.61
N PHE A 139 -10.89 4.26 0.44
CA PHE A 139 -10.76 3.66 -0.89
C PHE A 139 -12.06 3.76 -1.67
N ARG A 140 -13.21 3.44 -1.06
CA ARG A 140 -14.52 3.59 -1.72
C ARG A 140 -14.82 5.03 -2.14
N MET A 141 -14.49 6.01 -1.28
CA MET A 141 -14.70 7.42 -1.60
C MET A 141 -13.79 7.92 -2.73
N ILE A 142 -12.53 7.48 -2.75
CA ILE A 142 -11.52 7.92 -3.72
C ILE A 142 -11.75 7.24 -5.08
N LEU A 143 -12.03 5.94 -5.08
CA LEU A 143 -12.13 5.11 -6.29
C LEU A 143 -13.56 5.04 -6.87
N GLY A 144 -14.54 5.65 -6.20
CA GLY A 144 -15.95 5.62 -6.64
C GLY A 144 -16.25 6.45 -7.89
N ASP A 145 -15.41 7.43 -8.25
CA ASP A 145 -15.50 8.20 -9.50
C ASP A 145 -14.19 8.03 -10.27
N TYR A 146 -14.15 7.04 -11.18
CA TYR A 146 -12.94 6.60 -11.86
C TYR A 146 -12.25 7.71 -12.68
N ASP A 147 -13.01 8.71 -13.14
CA ASP A 147 -12.48 9.83 -13.94
C ASP A 147 -11.79 10.91 -13.11
N LYS A 148 -12.02 10.93 -11.79
CA LYS A 148 -11.53 11.99 -10.89
C LYS A 148 -10.59 11.49 -9.81
N ILE A 149 -10.03 10.28 -9.97
CA ILE A 149 -9.12 9.71 -8.98
C ILE A 149 -7.86 10.56 -8.87
N ASN A 150 -7.65 11.13 -7.69
CA ASN A 150 -6.40 11.79 -7.34
C ASN A 150 -5.42 10.73 -6.78
N ILE A 151 -4.32 10.52 -7.50
CA ILE A 151 -3.29 9.55 -7.12
C ILE A 151 -2.74 9.78 -5.71
N LYS A 152 -2.60 11.03 -5.25
CA LYS A 152 -2.08 11.32 -3.91
C LYS A 152 -2.99 10.77 -2.81
N ASP A 153 -4.30 10.84 -3.00
CA ASP A 153 -5.25 10.29 -2.04
C ASP A 153 -5.18 8.77 -1.99
N VAL A 154 -4.87 8.12 -3.13
CA VAL A 154 -4.63 6.67 -3.20
C VAL A 154 -3.33 6.31 -2.48
N ASP A 155 -2.24 7.02 -2.78
CA ASP A 155 -0.92 6.84 -2.16
C ASP A 155 -1.03 6.94 -0.63
N ASP A 156 -1.70 7.99 -0.12
CA ASP A 156 -1.87 8.24 1.32
C ASP A 156 -2.54 7.05 2.04
N VAL A 157 -3.54 6.41 1.43
CA VAL A 157 -4.23 5.25 2.03
C VAL A 157 -3.43 3.96 1.87
N CYS A 158 -2.81 3.76 0.71
CA CYS A 158 -1.97 2.59 0.45
C CYS A 158 -0.76 2.56 1.40
N ASP A 159 -0.09 3.69 1.63
CA ASP A 159 1.06 3.81 2.53
C ASP A 159 0.71 3.42 3.97
N ILE A 160 -0.52 3.72 4.42
CA ILE A 160 -1.03 3.27 5.72
C ILE A 160 -1.15 1.74 5.76
N ILE A 161 -1.78 1.14 4.75
CA ILE A 161 -1.99 -0.31 4.71
C ILE A 161 -0.65 -1.05 4.64
N GLU A 162 0.28 -0.62 3.79
CA GLU A 162 1.61 -1.22 3.65
C GLU A 162 2.40 -1.17 4.96
N PHE A 163 2.37 -0.02 5.65
CA PHE A 163 3.00 0.09 6.96
C PHE A 163 2.48 -1.00 7.90
N VAL A 164 1.17 -1.19 8.00
CA VAL A 164 0.59 -2.18 8.91
C VAL A 164 0.86 -3.62 8.45
N VAL A 165 0.77 -3.90 7.15
CA VAL A 165 1.13 -5.22 6.57
C VAL A 165 2.55 -5.61 6.97
N LYS A 166 3.50 -4.68 6.80
CA LYS A 166 4.90 -4.90 7.15
C LYS A 166 5.12 -5.10 8.65
N GLU A 167 4.45 -4.32 9.49
CA GLU A 167 4.58 -4.45 10.96
C GLU A 167 3.98 -5.76 11.48
N ILE A 168 2.92 -6.26 10.85
CA ILE A 168 2.37 -7.60 11.12
C ILE A 168 3.35 -8.69 10.70
N GLU A 169 3.92 -8.59 9.49
CA GLU A 169 4.91 -9.55 8.99
C GLU A 169 6.16 -9.63 9.89
N ASN A 170 6.61 -8.48 10.38
CA ASN A 170 7.74 -8.39 11.32
C ASN A 170 7.43 -8.93 12.72
N GLY A 171 6.17 -9.24 13.03
CA GLY A 171 5.75 -9.72 14.35
C GLY A 171 5.82 -8.64 15.44
N ASN A 172 5.70 -7.35 15.08
CA ASN A 172 5.82 -6.24 16.02
C ASN A 172 4.57 -6.04 16.88
N TYR A 173 3.45 -6.67 16.53
CA TYR A 173 2.18 -6.57 17.24
C TYR A 173 1.81 -7.86 17.97
N MET A 174 1.16 -7.71 19.12
CA MET A 174 0.52 -8.82 19.83
C MET A 174 -0.52 -9.50 18.94
N ASP A 175 -0.59 -10.84 18.97
CA ASP A 175 -1.46 -11.66 18.11
C ASP A 175 -2.92 -11.16 18.03
N SER A 176 -3.48 -10.72 19.16
CA SER A 176 -4.87 -10.25 19.22
C SER A 176 -5.10 -8.94 18.45
N LEU A 177 -4.12 -8.04 18.42
CA LEU A 177 -4.15 -6.81 17.64
C LEU A 177 -3.86 -7.13 16.18
N ALA A 178 -2.79 -7.89 15.91
CA ALA A 178 -2.41 -8.31 14.56
C ALA A 178 -3.61 -8.96 13.84
N THR A 179 -4.30 -9.91 14.48
CA THR A 179 -5.49 -10.58 13.91
C THR A 179 -6.59 -9.59 13.53
N LYS A 180 -6.88 -8.60 14.39
CA LYS A 180 -7.90 -7.57 14.10
C LYS A 180 -7.50 -6.68 12.94
N LEU A 181 -6.24 -6.24 12.92
CA LEU A 181 -5.70 -5.42 11.84
C LEU A 181 -5.70 -6.18 10.52
N SER A 182 -5.26 -7.44 10.49
CA SER A 182 -5.32 -8.30 9.30
C SER A 182 -6.74 -8.42 8.75
N PHE A 183 -7.75 -8.58 9.61
CA PHE A 183 -9.15 -8.62 9.16
C PHE A 183 -9.64 -7.30 8.54
N LEU A 184 -9.18 -6.15 9.04
CA LEU A 184 -9.54 -4.84 8.48
C LEU A 184 -8.79 -4.55 7.17
N ILE A 185 -7.53 -4.93 7.09
CA ILE A 185 -6.74 -4.88 5.85
C ILE A 185 -7.38 -5.78 4.80
N GLN A 186 -7.75 -7.00 5.16
CA GLN A 186 -8.43 -7.95 4.28
C GLN A 186 -9.69 -7.34 3.65
N LYS A 187 -10.49 -6.56 4.40
CA LYS A 187 -11.66 -5.88 3.84
C LYS A 187 -11.28 -4.83 2.80
N SER A 188 -10.26 -4.03 3.10
CA SER A 188 -9.74 -3.01 2.19
C SER A 188 -9.22 -3.66 0.90
N ILE A 189 -8.41 -4.72 1.02
CA ILE A 189 -7.87 -5.45 -0.12
C ILE A 189 -8.98 -6.16 -0.91
N SER A 190 -9.97 -6.76 -0.25
CA SER A 190 -11.11 -7.39 -0.94
C SER A 190 -11.88 -6.38 -1.81
N PHE A 191 -12.08 -5.15 -1.31
CA PHE A 191 -12.67 -4.09 -2.11
C PHE A 191 -11.79 -3.73 -3.33
N LEU A 192 -10.47 -3.62 -3.15
CA LEU A 192 -9.55 -3.33 -4.26
C LEU A 192 -9.51 -4.46 -5.30
N CYS A 193 -9.59 -5.70 -4.84
CA CYS A 193 -9.73 -6.91 -5.67
C CYS A 193 -10.99 -6.86 -6.54
N GLU A 194 -12.15 -6.56 -5.94
CA GLU A 194 -13.40 -6.39 -6.68
C GLU A 194 -13.31 -5.22 -7.66
N TRP A 195 -12.77 -4.08 -7.21
CA TRP A 195 -12.63 -2.87 -8.02
C TRP A 195 -11.73 -3.10 -9.24
N ILE A 196 -10.56 -3.72 -9.07
CA ILE A 196 -9.62 -3.95 -10.19
C ILE A 196 -10.19 -4.94 -11.20
N HIS A 197 -10.97 -5.91 -10.74
CA HIS A 197 -11.71 -6.83 -11.60
C HIS A 197 -12.80 -6.09 -12.39
N GLU A 198 -13.56 -5.20 -11.76
CA GLU A 198 -14.58 -4.37 -12.44
C GLU A 198 -13.95 -3.51 -13.55
N ILE A 199 -12.83 -2.82 -13.26
CA ILE A 199 -12.07 -2.07 -14.28
C ILE A 199 -11.68 -2.95 -15.46
N TYR A 200 -11.21 -4.18 -15.19
CA TYR A 200 -10.80 -5.14 -16.21
C TYR A 200 -11.96 -5.61 -17.08
N ILE A 201 -13.09 -6.02 -16.50
CA ILE A 201 -14.26 -6.54 -17.22
C ILE A 201 -14.91 -5.45 -18.06
N GLU A 202 -15.12 -4.27 -17.48
CA GLU A 202 -15.74 -3.12 -18.16
C GLU A 202 -14.77 -2.41 -19.11
N LYS A 203 -13.48 -2.79 -19.10
CA LYS A 203 -12.40 -2.19 -19.90
C LYS A 203 -12.31 -0.67 -19.70
N LEU A 204 -12.50 -0.24 -18.46
CA LEU A 204 -12.46 1.17 -18.11
C LEU A 204 -11.02 1.69 -18.22
N THR A 205 -10.89 2.93 -18.68
CA THR A 205 -9.59 3.60 -18.74
C THR A 205 -9.37 4.36 -17.44
N ILE A 206 -8.37 3.94 -16.66
CA ILE A 206 -7.97 4.61 -15.41
C ILE A 206 -6.56 5.17 -15.54
N ASN A 207 -6.20 6.08 -14.63
CA ASN A 207 -4.85 6.60 -14.53
C ASN A 207 -3.86 5.45 -14.24
N GLN A 208 -2.84 5.28 -15.09
CA GLN A 208 -1.86 4.19 -14.98
C GLN A 208 -1.16 4.17 -13.62
N LYS A 209 -0.88 5.33 -13.01
CA LYS A 209 -0.26 5.37 -11.68
C LYS A 209 -1.18 4.84 -10.59
N VAL A 210 -2.50 5.05 -10.73
CA VAL A 210 -3.49 4.51 -9.80
C VAL A 210 -3.57 2.99 -9.95
N GLU A 211 -3.65 2.51 -11.20
CA GLU A 211 -3.62 1.07 -11.48
C GLU A 211 -2.37 0.41 -10.89
N GLU A 212 -1.21 1.01 -11.12
CA GLU A 212 0.06 0.55 -10.56
C GLU A 212 0.05 0.49 -9.03
N ARG A 213 -0.41 1.56 -8.38
CA ARG A 213 -0.41 1.66 -6.91
C ARG A 213 -1.29 0.58 -6.28
N ILE A 214 -2.49 0.37 -6.83
CA ILE A 214 -3.42 -0.66 -6.37
C ILE A 214 -2.90 -2.06 -6.69
N TYR A 215 -2.38 -2.29 -7.90
CA TYR A 215 -1.74 -3.55 -8.29
C TYR A 215 -0.66 -3.94 -7.29
N MET A 216 0.30 -3.05 -7.02
CA MET A 216 1.41 -3.35 -6.11
C MET A 216 0.94 -3.63 -4.67
N LEU A 217 -0.06 -2.88 -4.18
CA LEU A 217 -0.61 -3.11 -2.84
C LEU A 217 -1.25 -4.50 -2.71
N ILE A 218 -2.02 -4.93 -3.71
CA ILE A 218 -2.63 -6.28 -3.72
C ILE A 218 -1.53 -7.35 -3.75
N ILE A 219 -0.52 -7.16 -4.61
CA ILE A 219 0.61 -8.10 -4.71
C ILE A 219 1.40 -8.19 -3.39
N GLU A 220 1.65 -7.07 -2.71
CA GLU A 220 2.34 -7.06 -1.41
C GLU A 220 1.55 -7.83 -0.36
N PHE A 221 0.24 -7.60 -0.27
CA PHE A 221 -0.63 -8.38 0.63
C PHE A 221 -0.62 -9.88 0.29
N PHE A 222 -0.62 -10.23 -1.00
CA PHE A 222 -0.55 -11.63 -1.44
C PHE A 222 0.81 -12.27 -1.16
N SER A 223 1.89 -11.49 -1.19
CA SER A 223 3.26 -11.97 -0.93
C SER A 223 3.45 -12.50 0.48
N ILE A 224 2.69 -11.97 1.45
CA ILE A 224 2.73 -12.41 2.86
C ILE A 224 1.66 -13.45 3.20
N GLY A 225 1.04 -14.09 2.19
CA GLY A 225 0.01 -15.13 2.39
C GLY A 225 -1.42 -14.61 2.51
N GLY A 226 -1.66 -13.32 2.28
CA GLY A 226 -2.99 -12.70 2.37
C GLY A 226 -4.04 -13.30 1.42
N CYS A 227 -3.62 -14.01 0.36
CA CYS A 227 -4.50 -14.73 -0.56
C CYS A 227 -5.47 -15.67 0.16
N GLU A 228 -5.03 -16.34 1.23
CA GLU A 228 -5.84 -17.30 1.99
C GLU A 228 -7.03 -16.63 2.70
N MET A 229 -6.97 -15.31 2.90
CA MET A 229 -8.02 -14.53 3.54
C MET A 229 -9.06 -13.98 2.56
N ILE A 230 -8.87 -14.16 1.25
CA ILE A 230 -9.77 -13.67 0.21
C ILE A 230 -10.74 -14.78 -0.20
N ASN A 231 -12.00 -14.41 -0.45
CA ASN A 231 -12.98 -15.35 -0.97
C ASN A 231 -12.49 -15.97 -2.28
N THR A 232 -12.62 -17.28 -2.43
CA THR A 232 -12.10 -18.03 -3.60
C THR A 232 -12.57 -17.47 -4.95
N THR A 233 -13.83 -17.06 -5.07
CA THR A 233 -14.34 -16.46 -6.31
C THR A 233 -13.66 -15.13 -6.59
N ILE A 234 -13.66 -14.22 -5.60
CA ILE A 234 -12.99 -12.92 -5.71
C ILE A 234 -11.50 -13.09 -6.04
N LEU A 235 -10.83 -14.06 -5.42
CA LEU A 235 -9.41 -14.34 -5.65
C LEU A 235 -9.15 -14.76 -7.11
N LYS A 236 -9.97 -15.65 -7.67
CA LYS A 236 -9.83 -16.06 -9.08
C LYS A 236 -10.04 -14.89 -10.03
N ASP A 237 -11.12 -14.15 -9.83
CA ASP A 237 -11.51 -12.98 -10.63
C ASP A 237 -10.42 -11.91 -10.60
N THR A 238 -9.85 -11.69 -9.41
CA THR A 238 -8.74 -10.76 -9.21
C THR A 238 -7.48 -11.23 -9.92
N ILE A 239 -7.07 -12.49 -9.73
CA ILE A 239 -5.87 -13.03 -10.39
C ILE A 239 -6.00 -12.91 -11.91
N GLU A 240 -7.18 -13.17 -12.49
CA GLU A 240 -7.41 -12.97 -13.92
C GLU A 240 -7.16 -11.52 -14.36
N ALA A 241 -7.71 -10.55 -13.61
CA ALA A 241 -7.48 -9.13 -13.88
C ALA A 241 -5.99 -8.74 -13.74
N LEU A 242 -5.33 -9.22 -12.67
CA LEU A 242 -3.91 -8.98 -12.41
C LEU A 242 -3.00 -9.61 -13.48
N GLN A 243 -3.36 -10.74 -14.09
CA GLN A 243 -2.60 -11.35 -15.20
C GLN A 243 -2.52 -10.40 -16.39
N SER A 244 -3.65 -9.78 -16.77
CA SER A 244 -3.70 -8.79 -17.86
C SER A 244 -2.82 -7.59 -17.56
N ILE A 245 -2.84 -7.08 -16.32
CA ILE A 245 -2.01 -5.96 -15.87
C ILE A 245 -0.52 -6.35 -15.88
N SER A 246 -0.19 -7.52 -15.32
CA SER A 246 1.17 -8.06 -15.26
C SER A 246 1.79 -8.19 -16.65
N LEU A 247 1.06 -8.72 -17.64
CA LEU A 247 1.55 -8.84 -19.01
C LEU A 247 1.86 -7.49 -19.67
N ARG A 248 1.08 -6.44 -19.36
CA ARG A 248 1.41 -5.07 -19.81
C ARG A 248 2.69 -4.60 -19.14
N TYR A 249 2.80 -4.76 -17.82
CA TYR A 249 3.99 -4.33 -17.09
C TYR A 249 5.24 -5.10 -17.47
N LEU A 250 5.19 -6.35 -17.91
CA LEU A 250 6.38 -7.05 -18.41
C LEU A 250 7.12 -6.25 -19.51
N ARG A 251 6.36 -5.52 -20.35
CA ARG A 251 6.90 -4.70 -21.45
C ARG A 251 7.45 -3.35 -20.99
N GLU A 252 6.93 -2.81 -19.90
CA GLU A 252 7.27 -1.47 -19.40
C GLU A 252 8.30 -1.52 -18.26
N ASN A 253 8.12 -2.47 -17.35
CA ASN A 253 8.93 -2.72 -16.18
C ASN A 253 8.83 -4.20 -15.79
N PHE A 254 9.81 -4.99 -16.24
CA PHE A 254 9.85 -6.44 -16.02
C PHE A 254 9.67 -6.84 -14.54
N ALA A 255 10.30 -6.12 -13.60
CA ALA A 255 10.23 -6.45 -12.18
C ALA A 255 8.80 -6.33 -11.64
N LYS A 256 8.06 -5.28 -12.05
CA LYS A 256 6.65 -5.12 -11.68
C LYS A 256 5.79 -6.23 -12.29
N GLY A 257 5.94 -6.51 -13.59
CA GLY A 257 5.21 -7.59 -14.24
C GLY A 257 5.46 -8.95 -13.59
N ARG A 258 6.72 -9.26 -13.26
CA ARG A 258 7.14 -10.48 -12.57
C ARG A 258 6.58 -10.60 -11.15
N SER A 259 6.18 -9.51 -10.50
CA SER A 259 5.75 -9.54 -9.10
C SER A 259 4.52 -10.43 -8.88
N LEU A 260 3.58 -10.47 -9.83
CA LEU A 260 2.47 -11.44 -9.78
C LEU A 260 2.95 -12.89 -9.80
N VAL A 261 3.88 -13.22 -10.70
CA VAL A 261 4.43 -14.57 -10.84
C VAL A 261 5.03 -15.04 -9.51
N CYS A 262 5.76 -14.17 -8.83
CA CYS A 262 6.40 -14.48 -7.54
C CYS A 262 5.43 -14.76 -6.39
N VAL A 263 4.17 -14.34 -6.49
CA VAL A 263 3.18 -14.54 -5.42
C VAL A 263 2.12 -15.58 -5.78
N LEU A 264 2.14 -16.14 -7.00
CA LEU A 264 1.17 -17.16 -7.41
C LEU A 264 1.19 -18.37 -6.49
N THR A 265 2.37 -18.81 -6.03
CA THR A 265 2.53 -19.95 -5.09
C THR A 265 1.76 -19.79 -3.79
N ASN A 266 1.46 -18.56 -3.39
CA ASN A 266 0.70 -18.27 -2.16
C ASN A 266 -0.81 -18.36 -2.36
N SER A 267 -1.29 -18.56 -3.59
CA SER A 267 -2.73 -18.57 -3.85
C SER A 267 -3.34 -19.97 -3.67
N SER A 268 -4.44 -19.99 -2.91
CA SER A 268 -5.25 -21.19 -2.72
C SER A 268 -6.11 -21.54 -3.93
N SER A 269 -6.23 -20.67 -4.94
CA SER A 269 -7.05 -20.94 -6.12
C SER A 269 -6.65 -20.11 -7.34
N PHE A 270 -6.88 -20.65 -8.53
CA PHE A 270 -6.48 -20.03 -9.79
C PHE A 270 -7.62 -19.98 -10.81
N PRO A 271 -7.66 -18.94 -11.67
CA PRO A 271 -8.44 -18.98 -12.89
C PRO A 271 -7.78 -19.93 -13.90
N ASP A 272 -8.60 -20.50 -14.79
CA ASP A 272 -8.15 -21.45 -15.82
C ASP A 272 -7.09 -20.84 -16.76
N SER A 273 -7.06 -19.50 -16.89
CA SER A 273 -6.08 -18.76 -17.69
C SER A 273 -4.66 -18.76 -17.12
N THR A 274 -4.43 -19.27 -15.90
CA THR A 274 -3.15 -19.09 -15.20
C THR A 274 -1.98 -19.77 -15.89
N LEU A 275 -2.15 -21.00 -16.38
CA LEU A 275 -1.07 -21.66 -17.11
C LEU A 275 -0.76 -20.94 -18.43
N LYS A 276 -1.78 -20.49 -19.15
CA LYS A 276 -1.60 -19.67 -20.36
C LYS A 276 -0.81 -18.39 -20.06
N PHE A 277 -1.16 -17.68 -18.98
CA PHE A 277 -0.41 -16.51 -18.52
C PHE A 277 1.07 -16.83 -18.25
N LEU A 278 1.38 -17.94 -17.59
CA LEU A 278 2.77 -18.34 -17.33
C LEU A 278 3.54 -18.65 -18.62
N LEU A 279 2.90 -19.27 -19.61
CA LEU A 279 3.50 -19.52 -20.92
C LEU A 279 3.82 -18.21 -21.65
N GLU A 280 2.93 -17.21 -21.57
CA GLU A 280 3.16 -15.88 -22.12
C GLU A 280 4.30 -15.16 -21.40
N TYR A 281 4.34 -15.23 -20.06
CA TYR A 281 5.45 -14.71 -19.24
C TYR A 281 6.80 -15.32 -19.64
N ILE A 282 6.86 -16.64 -19.79
CA ILE A 282 8.11 -17.35 -20.12
C ILE A 282 8.57 -17.02 -21.52
N THR A 283 7.67 -17.04 -22.49
CA THR A 283 7.99 -16.69 -23.89
C THR A 283 8.56 -15.27 -23.95
N PHE A 284 7.86 -14.31 -23.34
CA PHE A 284 8.36 -12.93 -23.27
C PHE A 284 9.72 -12.84 -22.57
N SER A 285 9.89 -13.54 -21.45
CA SER A 285 11.12 -13.49 -20.66
C SER A 285 12.32 -14.03 -21.44
N LEU A 286 12.16 -15.17 -22.12
CA LEU A 286 13.21 -15.79 -22.92
C LEU A 286 13.59 -14.93 -24.12
N ASP A 287 12.60 -14.37 -24.82
CA ASP A 287 12.81 -13.49 -25.97
C ASP A 287 13.60 -12.21 -25.59
N ASN A 288 13.52 -11.80 -24.31
CA ASN A 288 14.20 -10.62 -23.78
C ASN A 288 15.40 -10.95 -22.88
N GLY A 289 15.84 -12.21 -22.80
CA GLY A 289 17.04 -12.63 -22.06
C GLY A 289 16.90 -12.71 -20.53
N TYR A 290 15.68 -12.70 -20.00
CA TYR A 290 15.40 -12.85 -18.56
C TYR A 290 15.40 -14.32 -18.13
N ASN A 291 16.58 -14.89 -17.93
CA ASN A 291 16.74 -16.32 -17.62
C ASN A 291 16.14 -16.78 -16.28
N ASN A 292 15.95 -15.86 -15.32
CA ASN A 292 15.35 -16.16 -14.01
C ASN A 292 13.90 -16.68 -14.14
N ALA A 293 13.23 -16.39 -15.25
CA ALA A 293 11.87 -16.86 -15.50
C ALA A 293 11.77 -18.40 -15.52
N LEU A 294 12.81 -19.11 -15.95
CA LEU A 294 12.82 -20.58 -15.93
C LEU A 294 12.81 -21.14 -14.50
N GLU A 295 13.46 -20.46 -13.57
CA GLU A 295 13.43 -20.83 -12.14
C GLU A 295 12.05 -20.57 -11.55
N ASP A 296 11.45 -19.41 -11.86
CA ASP A 296 10.08 -19.08 -11.44
C ASP A 296 9.08 -20.14 -11.92
N LEU A 297 9.14 -20.52 -13.20
CA LEU A 297 8.26 -21.54 -13.78
C LEU A 297 8.47 -22.89 -13.09
N TYR A 298 9.72 -23.30 -12.85
CA TYR A 298 10.00 -24.55 -12.16
C TYR A 298 9.40 -24.58 -10.75
N LEU A 299 9.57 -23.51 -9.98
CA LEU A 299 9.02 -23.40 -8.62
C LEU A 299 7.50 -23.53 -8.63
N ILE A 300 6.83 -22.80 -9.52
CA ILE A 300 5.37 -22.80 -9.64
C ILE A 300 4.85 -24.18 -10.06
N LEU A 301 5.44 -24.79 -11.10
CA LEU A 301 5.00 -26.12 -11.55
C LEU A 301 5.28 -27.19 -10.50
N ASN A 302 6.38 -27.09 -9.76
CA ASN A 302 6.68 -28.06 -8.71
C ASN A 302 5.67 -27.99 -7.56
N GLU A 303 5.27 -26.78 -7.18
CA GLU A 303 4.27 -26.54 -6.14
C GLU A 303 2.88 -27.02 -6.57
N PHE A 304 2.52 -26.81 -7.84
CA PHE A 304 1.18 -27.10 -8.35
C PHE A 304 1.04 -28.42 -9.09
N LYS A 305 2.07 -29.27 -9.14
CA LYS A 305 2.00 -30.54 -9.88
C LYS A 305 0.84 -31.46 -9.47
N ASP A 306 0.44 -31.40 -8.20
CA ASP A 306 -0.62 -32.24 -7.64
C ASP A 306 -2.00 -31.55 -7.67
N ARG A 307 -2.10 -30.34 -8.24
CA ARG A 307 -3.33 -29.53 -8.27
C ARG A 307 -4.10 -29.72 -9.58
N CYS A 308 -5.21 -30.47 -9.52
CA CYS A 308 -6.06 -30.72 -10.68
C CYS A 308 -6.78 -29.48 -11.22
N ASP A 309 -6.93 -28.41 -10.42
CA ASP A 309 -7.59 -27.15 -10.81
C ASP A 309 -6.69 -26.20 -11.61
N PHE A 310 -5.39 -26.53 -11.74
CA PHE A 310 -4.40 -25.66 -12.37
C PHE A 310 -4.17 -25.97 -13.86
N TYR A 311 -4.59 -27.14 -14.33
CA TYR A 311 -4.24 -27.66 -15.65
C TYR A 311 -5.47 -27.91 -16.51
N ASP A 312 -5.61 -27.17 -17.61
CA ASP A 312 -6.47 -27.56 -18.73
C ASP A 312 -5.67 -28.33 -19.79
N THR A 313 -6.35 -29.18 -20.57
CA THR A 313 -5.73 -30.05 -21.58
C THR A 313 -4.95 -29.27 -22.66
N ALA A 314 -5.44 -28.10 -23.08
CA ALA A 314 -4.81 -27.32 -24.14
C ALA A 314 -3.53 -26.62 -23.63
N SER A 315 -3.59 -26.03 -22.45
CA SER A 315 -2.46 -25.37 -21.81
C SER A 315 -1.36 -26.37 -21.42
N LEU A 316 -1.72 -27.59 -21.00
CA LEU A 316 -0.77 -28.68 -20.79
C LEU A 316 -0.04 -29.10 -22.06
N GLN A 317 -0.75 -29.19 -23.19
CA GLN A 317 -0.13 -29.51 -24.48
C GLN A 317 0.87 -28.42 -24.90
N GLU A 318 0.51 -27.15 -24.72
CA GLU A 318 1.43 -26.05 -25.04
C GLU A 318 2.63 -26.03 -24.10
N LEU A 319 2.44 -26.32 -22.81
CA LEU A 319 3.54 -26.49 -21.86
C LEU A 319 4.50 -27.62 -22.28
N LYS A 320 3.98 -28.75 -22.77
CA LYS A 320 4.79 -29.86 -23.31
C LYS A 320 5.60 -29.43 -24.55
N ARG A 321 5.00 -28.67 -25.46
CA ARG A 321 5.71 -28.14 -26.64
C ARG A 321 6.77 -27.11 -26.26
N LEU A 322 6.48 -26.28 -25.26
CA LEU A 322 7.41 -25.28 -24.74
C LEU A 322 8.59 -25.95 -24.04
N SER A 323 8.36 -26.99 -23.22
CA SER A 323 9.41 -27.71 -22.50
C SER A 323 10.38 -28.44 -23.46
N GLU A 324 9.91 -28.92 -24.61
CA GLU A 324 10.78 -29.48 -25.67
C GLU A 324 11.74 -28.42 -26.25
N LYS A 325 11.25 -27.18 -26.43
CA LYS A 325 12.04 -26.05 -26.95
C LYS A 325 13.02 -25.50 -25.92
N ILE A 326 12.63 -25.49 -24.64
CA ILE A 326 13.45 -24.99 -23.55
C ILE A 326 14.49 -26.05 -23.20
N ASN A 327 15.78 -25.70 -23.29
CA ASN A 327 16.86 -26.60 -22.88
C ASN A 327 17.06 -26.58 -21.35
N ASN A 328 16.04 -26.97 -20.59
CA ASN A 328 16.07 -27.03 -19.13
C ASN A 328 15.52 -28.38 -18.64
N ASP A 329 16.42 -29.21 -18.12
CA ASP A 329 16.11 -30.59 -17.70
C ASP A 329 15.11 -30.64 -16.55
N LYS A 330 15.13 -29.67 -15.63
CA LYS A 330 14.21 -29.63 -14.48
C LYS A 330 12.76 -29.38 -14.92
N ILE A 331 12.56 -28.50 -15.90
CA ILE A 331 11.22 -28.22 -16.45
C ILE A 331 10.72 -29.44 -17.23
N LYS A 332 11.58 -30.07 -18.04
CA LYS A 332 11.22 -31.30 -18.78
C LYS A 332 10.78 -32.41 -17.83
N GLU A 333 11.56 -32.68 -16.78
CA GLU A 333 11.26 -33.72 -15.80
C GLU A 333 9.92 -33.49 -15.09
N ILE A 334 9.59 -32.24 -14.74
CA ILE A 334 8.31 -31.91 -14.12
C ILE A 334 7.16 -32.08 -15.10
N VAL A 335 7.31 -31.61 -16.34
CA VAL A 335 6.25 -31.65 -17.35
C VAL A 335 5.91 -33.08 -17.79
N GLU A 336 6.86 -34.01 -17.70
CA GLU A 336 6.61 -35.44 -17.90
C GLU A 336 5.75 -36.07 -16.79
N LYS A 337 5.74 -35.47 -15.60
CA LYS A 337 4.96 -35.93 -14.43
C LYS A 337 3.55 -35.31 -14.38
N LEU A 338 3.27 -34.32 -15.24
CA LEU A 338 1.97 -33.66 -15.43
C LEU A 338 1.19 -34.28 -16.60
#